data_AF-A0A100HJB6-F1
#
_entry.id   AF-A0A100HJB6-F1
#
_cell.length_a   1.000
_cell.length_b   1.000
_cell.length_c   1.000
_cell.angle_alpha   90.00
_cell.angle_beta   90.00
_cell.angle_gamma   90.00
#
_symmetry.space_group_name_H-M   'P 1'
#
loop_
_entity.id
_entity.type
_entity.pdbx_description
1 polymer ?
#
loop_
_entity_poly.entity_id
_entity_poly.type
_entity_poly.pdbx_seq_one_letter_code
_entity_poly.pdbx_strand_id
1 'polypeptide(L)'
;MSRTRVRLAAAIVLSSVPLASAAGFTEASFAQVGAGVWKPVRFWCDAPGRVLALSSTGAGAGTLTQWVGGVRSQVPVTVGADDPGAGQVYTPLTFAGRTAPAPGFFVHSSNVENVQDPAYRLTHVNEFRVPAGSFGCRYVPQAAVLASTAKHSVLVWEAGGRVTYASRNRDGTPGVTITGGTRTTRDGRAEYRWNRGGYGYVLVVGPVGRAGGELRVERAGRVLSRESLLAYSVSTPR
;
A
#
# COMPACT_ATOMS: atom_id res chain seq x y z
N MET A 1 45.75 57.48 -5.69
CA MET A 1 45.06 56.45 -4.86
C MET A 1 43.70 56.17 -5.48
N SER A 2 43.57 55.10 -6.28
CA SER A 2 42.35 54.75 -7.01
C SER A 2 41.63 53.59 -6.31
N ARG A 3 40.32 53.75 -6.04
CA ARG A 3 39.48 52.76 -5.35
C ARG A 3 38.73 51.90 -6.39
N THR A 4 39.14 50.65 -6.54
CA THR A 4 38.42 49.65 -7.35
C THR A 4 37.25 49.10 -6.54
N ARG A 5 36.02 49.35 -7.00
CA ARG A 5 34.80 48.75 -6.42
C ARG A 5 34.49 47.43 -7.11
N VAL A 6 34.64 46.32 -6.39
CA VAL A 6 34.13 45.01 -6.81
C VAL A 6 32.66 44.94 -6.38
N ARG A 7 31.74 44.77 -7.34
CA ARG A 7 30.32 44.48 -7.08
C ARG A 7 30.14 42.96 -7.09
N LEU A 8 29.91 42.35 -5.93
CA LEU A 8 29.38 40.99 -5.83
C LEU A 8 27.87 41.03 -6.10
N ALA A 9 27.43 40.35 -7.15
CA ALA A 9 26.03 40.05 -7.39
C ALA A 9 25.70 38.72 -6.67
N ALA A 10 24.90 38.80 -5.60
CA ALA A 10 24.34 37.61 -4.94
C ALA A 10 23.09 37.18 -5.71
N ALA A 11 23.18 36.07 -6.45
CA ALA A 11 22.03 35.42 -7.06
C ALA A 11 21.35 34.53 -6.00
N ILE A 12 20.23 34.99 -5.45
CA ILE A 12 19.36 34.19 -4.59
C ILE A 12 18.58 33.23 -5.49
N VAL A 13 18.97 31.95 -5.49
CA VAL A 13 18.17 30.87 -6.09
C VAL A 13 17.03 30.58 -5.13
N LEU A 14 15.82 31.07 -5.44
CA LEU A 14 14.61 30.62 -4.77
C LEU A 14 14.32 29.18 -5.18
N SER A 15 14.65 28.25 -4.28
CA SER A 15 14.20 26.86 -4.34
C SER A 15 12.67 26.84 -4.23
N SER A 16 11.98 26.60 -5.34
CA SER A 16 10.55 26.34 -5.35
C SER A 16 10.27 25.01 -4.64
N VAL A 17 9.99 25.06 -3.34
CA VAL A 17 9.47 23.91 -2.60
C VAL A 17 8.09 23.59 -3.20
N PRO A 18 7.85 22.36 -3.70
CA PRO A 18 6.54 22.00 -4.18
C PRO A 18 5.56 22.11 -3.01
N LEU A 19 4.56 22.98 -3.16
CA LEU A 19 3.41 23.06 -2.26
C LEU A 19 2.80 21.65 -2.22
N ALA A 20 2.96 20.96 -1.10
CA ALA A 20 2.17 19.78 -0.80
C ALA A 20 0.70 20.21 -0.89
N SER A 21 -0.09 19.51 -1.71
CA SER A 21 -1.51 19.82 -1.86
C SER A 21 -2.17 19.75 -0.49
N ALA A 22 -2.65 20.89 0.01
CA ALA A 22 -3.35 20.99 1.29
C ALA A 22 -4.68 20.20 1.32
N ALA A 23 -5.11 19.66 0.18
CA ALA A 23 -6.36 18.90 0.05
C ALA A 23 -6.34 17.54 0.77
N GLY A 24 -5.17 17.00 1.14
CA GLY A 24 -5.06 15.68 1.74
C GLY A 24 -5.39 14.55 0.74
N PHE A 25 -5.57 13.33 1.26
CA PHE A 25 -5.71 12.12 0.43
C PHE A 25 -6.90 11.26 0.85
N THR A 26 -7.42 10.49 -0.10
CA THR A 26 -8.39 9.42 0.15
C THR A 26 -7.72 8.09 -0.13
N GLU A 27 -7.83 7.16 0.81
CA GLU A 27 -7.38 5.79 0.66
C GLU A 27 -8.57 4.85 0.40
N ALA A 28 -8.36 3.88 -0.50
CA ALA A 28 -9.24 2.74 -0.66
C ALA A 28 -8.42 1.45 -0.69
N SER A 29 -8.85 0.48 0.12
CA SER A 29 -8.12 -0.77 0.36
C SER A 29 -8.99 -1.98 0.00
N PHE A 30 -8.41 -2.93 -0.72
CA PHE A 30 -9.13 -4.11 -1.20
C PHE A 30 -8.28 -5.38 -1.06
N ALA A 31 -8.95 -6.52 -0.93
CA ALA A 31 -8.30 -7.82 -1.00
C ALA A 31 -9.13 -8.88 -1.75
N GLN A 32 -8.43 -9.87 -2.29
CA GLN A 32 -8.98 -10.95 -3.11
C GLN A 32 -9.51 -12.12 -2.27
N VAL A 33 -10.70 -11.94 -1.71
CA VAL A 33 -11.33 -12.93 -0.82
C VAL A 33 -11.85 -14.18 -1.53
N GLY A 34 -11.96 -14.18 -2.86
CA GLY A 34 -12.41 -15.30 -3.70
C GLY A 34 -11.70 -15.29 -5.06
N ALA A 35 -11.79 -16.36 -5.85
CA ALA A 35 -11.23 -16.33 -7.21
C ALA A 35 -11.93 -15.23 -8.02
N GLY A 36 -11.20 -14.17 -8.37
CA GLY A 36 -11.77 -12.97 -9.01
C GLY A 36 -12.70 -12.12 -8.12
N VAL A 37 -12.95 -12.52 -6.86
CA VAL A 37 -13.83 -11.78 -5.94
C VAL A 37 -12.99 -10.86 -5.07
N TRP A 38 -13.27 -9.56 -5.19
CA TRP A 38 -12.61 -8.50 -4.45
C TRP A 38 -13.58 -7.84 -3.48
N LYS A 39 -13.12 -7.60 -2.26
CA LYS A 39 -13.88 -6.87 -1.24
C LYS A 39 -13.08 -5.71 -0.69
N PRO A 40 -13.74 -4.62 -0.27
CA PRO A 40 -13.09 -3.63 0.57
C PRO A 40 -12.61 -4.30 1.86
N VAL A 41 -11.44 -3.87 2.32
CA VAL A 41 -10.87 -4.31 3.60
C VAL A 41 -10.59 -3.08 4.44
N ARG A 42 -10.80 -3.23 5.74
CA ARG A 42 -10.55 -2.16 6.71
C ARG A 42 -9.05 -2.01 6.95
N PHE A 43 -8.36 -3.14 7.10
CA PHE A 43 -6.92 -3.21 7.28
C PHE A 43 -6.36 -4.35 6.43
N TRP A 44 -5.13 -4.19 5.96
CA TRP A 44 -4.36 -5.30 5.44
C TRP A 44 -2.87 -5.09 5.73
N CYS A 45 -2.13 -6.17 5.67
CA CYS A 45 -0.74 -6.24 6.09
C CYS A 45 0.06 -6.97 5.02
N ASP A 46 1.03 -6.28 4.44
CA ASP A 46 2.12 -6.92 3.74
C ASP A 46 3.23 -7.29 4.74
N ALA A 47 3.29 -8.56 5.15
CA ALA A 47 4.31 -9.07 6.06
C ALA A 47 5.33 -9.94 5.31
N PRO A 48 6.55 -10.14 5.84
CA PRO A 48 7.45 -11.18 5.34
C PRO A 48 6.75 -12.54 5.26
N GLY A 49 6.76 -13.18 4.09
CA GLY A 49 6.17 -14.50 3.86
C GLY A 49 4.63 -14.59 3.86
N ARG A 50 3.90 -13.52 4.17
CA ARG A 50 2.42 -13.56 4.29
C ARG A 50 1.74 -12.26 3.93
N VAL A 51 0.49 -12.34 3.47
CA VAL A 51 -0.46 -11.22 3.43
C VAL A 51 -1.59 -11.52 4.40
N LEU A 52 -2.04 -10.52 5.15
CA LEU A 52 -3.26 -10.61 5.96
C LEU A 52 -4.20 -9.48 5.57
N ALA A 53 -5.50 -9.70 5.58
CA ALA A 53 -6.49 -8.66 5.36
C ALA A 53 -7.75 -8.89 6.19
N LEU A 54 -8.22 -7.83 6.85
CA LEU A 54 -9.44 -7.82 7.66
C LEU A 54 -10.56 -7.09 6.91
N SER A 55 -11.59 -7.82 6.52
CA SER A 55 -12.85 -7.24 6.04
C SER A 55 -13.81 -7.05 7.20
N SER A 56 -14.24 -5.81 7.44
CA SER A 56 -15.25 -5.43 8.44
C SER A 56 -15.76 -4.02 8.15
N THR A 57 -16.98 -3.68 8.57
CA THR A 57 -17.52 -2.31 8.50
C THR A 57 -17.33 -1.49 9.78
N GLY A 58 -16.65 -2.06 10.78
CA GLY A 58 -16.47 -1.49 12.12
C GLY A 58 -16.39 -2.60 13.16
N ALA A 59 -16.86 -2.33 14.38
CA ALA A 59 -17.07 -3.36 15.39
C ALA A 59 -18.20 -4.32 14.96
N GLY A 60 -18.10 -5.60 15.35
CA GLY A 60 -19.04 -6.65 15.00
C GLY A 60 -18.41 -7.75 14.14
N ALA A 61 -19.18 -8.31 13.21
CA ALA A 61 -18.72 -9.41 12.38
C ALA A 61 -17.65 -8.96 11.36
N GLY A 62 -16.61 -9.78 11.22
CA GLY A 62 -15.56 -9.59 10.24
C GLY A 62 -15.05 -10.91 9.67
N THR A 63 -14.15 -10.81 8.70
CA THR A 63 -13.43 -11.96 8.12
C THR A 63 -11.96 -11.61 7.99
N LEU A 64 -11.11 -12.44 8.60
CA LEU A 64 -9.68 -12.39 8.38
C LEU A 64 -9.34 -13.33 7.22
N THR A 65 -8.78 -12.77 6.15
CA THR A 65 -8.21 -13.53 5.05
C THR A 65 -6.69 -13.50 5.16
N GLN A 66 -6.03 -14.64 4.93
CA GLN A 66 -4.58 -14.75 4.92
C GLN A 66 -4.11 -15.43 3.64
N TRP A 67 -2.93 -15.05 3.19
CA TRP A 67 -2.23 -15.70 2.08
C TRP A 67 -0.80 -16.03 2.48
N VAL A 68 -0.40 -17.29 2.30
CA VAL A 68 1.00 -17.73 2.37
C VAL A 68 1.39 -18.15 0.96
N GLY A 69 2.20 -17.32 0.30
CA GLY A 69 2.38 -17.41 -1.14
C GLY A 69 1.04 -17.25 -1.87
N GLY A 70 0.67 -18.23 -2.70
CA GLY A 70 -0.62 -18.26 -3.40
C GLY A 70 -1.76 -18.94 -2.63
N VAL A 71 -1.48 -19.57 -1.48
CA VAL A 71 -2.48 -20.34 -0.72
C VAL A 71 -3.27 -19.39 0.17
N ARG A 72 -4.59 -19.36 -0.01
CA ARG A 72 -5.52 -18.52 0.76
C ARG A 72 -6.23 -19.32 1.84
N SER A 73 -6.37 -18.74 3.03
CA SER A 73 -7.26 -19.20 4.10
C SER A 73 -8.12 -18.05 4.62
N GLN A 74 -9.30 -18.39 5.15
CA GLN A 74 -10.25 -17.42 5.69
C GLN A 74 -10.86 -17.94 6.97
N VAL A 75 -11.01 -17.04 7.95
CA VAL A 75 -11.67 -17.35 9.21
C VAL A 75 -12.62 -16.21 9.61
N PRO A 76 -13.83 -16.52 10.10
CA PRO A 76 -14.68 -15.51 10.72
C PRO A 76 -14.01 -15.00 12.00
N VAL A 77 -14.22 -13.71 12.28
CA VAL A 77 -13.68 -13.03 13.46
C VAL A 77 -14.71 -12.02 13.95
N THR A 78 -14.75 -11.76 15.25
CA THR A 78 -15.46 -10.62 15.81
C THR A 78 -14.46 -9.49 16.05
N VAL A 79 -14.74 -8.33 15.47
CA VAL A 79 -13.95 -7.10 15.59
C VAL A 79 -14.53 -6.28 16.74
N GLY A 80 -13.71 -5.90 17.69
CA GLY A 80 -14.12 -5.01 18.79
C GLY A 80 -14.13 -3.55 18.40
N ALA A 81 -14.53 -2.69 19.33
CA ALA A 81 -14.41 -1.25 19.18
C ALA A 81 -12.93 -0.84 19.14
N ASP A 82 -12.63 0.20 18.35
CA ASP A 82 -11.30 0.78 18.33
C ASP A 82 -10.99 1.48 19.65
N ASP A 83 -9.80 1.25 20.16
CA ASP A 83 -9.26 1.88 21.36
C ASP A 83 -8.03 2.72 20.97
N PRO A 84 -8.19 4.04 20.80
CA PRO A 84 -7.08 4.92 20.46
C PRO A 84 -6.16 5.16 21.66
N GLY A 85 -4.86 4.94 21.45
CA GLY A 85 -3.79 5.25 22.40
C GLY A 85 -2.79 6.25 21.83
N ALA A 86 -1.69 6.49 22.56
CA ALA A 86 -0.64 7.40 22.13
C ALA A 86 0.09 6.86 20.87
N GLY A 87 -0.25 7.41 19.69
CA GLY A 87 0.38 7.09 18.41
C GLY A 87 -0.20 5.88 17.66
N GLN A 88 -1.20 5.21 18.23
CA GLN A 88 -1.77 3.98 17.68
C GLN A 88 -3.26 3.82 18.00
N VAL A 89 -3.94 3.00 17.23
CA VAL A 89 -5.30 2.51 17.45
C VAL A 89 -5.24 1.00 17.60
N TYR A 90 -5.72 0.51 18.74
CA TYR A 90 -5.90 -0.91 19.01
C TYR A 90 -7.28 -1.36 18.53
N THR A 91 -7.33 -2.28 17.58
CA THR A 91 -8.58 -2.92 17.16
C THR A 91 -8.58 -4.38 17.63
N PRO A 92 -9.32 -4.72 18.70
CA PRO A 92 -9.36 -6.08 19.23
C PRO A 92 -10.01 -7.06 18.27
N LEU A 93 -9.52 -8.30 18.24
CA LEU A 93 -10.06 -9.40 17.46
C LEU A 93 -10.38 -10.59 18.36
N THR A 94 -11.53 -11.23 18.14
CA THR A 94 -11.94 -12.47 18.80
C THR A 94 -12.19 -13.56 17.78
N PHE A 95 -11.59 -14.74 17.98
CA PHE A 95 -11.75 -15.90 17.11
C PHE A 95 -12.55 -16.98 17.84
N ALA A 96 -13.56 -17.55 17.17
CA ALA A 96 -14.40 -18.57 17.77
C ALA A 96 -13.58 -19.77 18.28
N GLY A 97 -13.86 -20.22 19.51
CA GLY A 97 -13.20 -21.37 20.13
C GLY A 97 -11.72 -21.15 20.45
N ARG A 98 -11.23 -19.90 20.48
CA ARG A 98 -9.81 -19.58 20.74
C ARG A 98 -9.71 -18.66 21.94
N THR A 99 -8.95 -19.07 22.95
CA THR A 99 -8.52 -18.18 24.03
C THR A 99 -7.31 -17.37 23.54
N ALA A 100 -7.38 -16.05 23.64
CA ALA A 100 -6.28 -15.19 23.22
C ALA A 100 -5.24 -15.06 24.36
N PRO A 101 -3.93 -15.13 24.08
CA PRO A 101 -2.90 -14.81 25.07
C PRO A 101 -2.91 -13.30 25.33
N ALA A 102 -2.65 -12.83 26.55
CA ALA A 102 -2.50 -11.40 26.81
C ALA A 102 -1.42 -10.77 25.88
N PRO A 103 -1.65 -9.59 25.26
CA PRO A 103 -2.81 -8.70 25.41
C PRO A 103 -4.03 -9.02 24.53
N GLY A 104 -4.01 -10.11 23.77
CA GLY A 104 -5.12 -10.58 22.94
C GLY A 104 -4.69 -10.88 21.50
N PHE A 105 -5.68 -10.98 20.61
CA PHE A 105 -5.50 -10.84 19.16
C PHE A 105 -5.99 -9.46 18.74
N PHE A 106 -5.30 -8.83 17.80
CA PHE A 106 -5.56 -7.44 17.44
C PHE A 106 -5.01 -7.05 16.06
N VAL A 107 -5.45 -5.88 15.60
CA VAL A 107 -4.75 -5.07 14.61
C VAL A 107 -4.31 -3.77 15.29
N HIS A 108 -3.06 -3.36 15.08
CA HIS A 108 -2.58 -2.03 15.41
C HIS A 108 -2.47 -1.21 14.13
N SER A 109 -3.01 0.01 14.14
CA SER A 109 -2.81 1.02 13.10
C SER A 109 -2.41 2.35 13.72
N SER A 110 -1.88 3.29 12.96
CA SER A 110 -1.48 4.60 13.47
C SER A 110 -2.64 5.61 13.43
N ASN A 111 -2.84 6.33 14.53
CA ASN A 111 -3.68 7.54 14.56
C ASN A 111 -2.90 8.82 14.22
N VAL A 112 -1.60 8.72 13.94
CA VAL A 112 -0.74 9.84 13.52
C VAL A 112 -0.42 9.72 12.03
N GLU A 113 0.07 8.55 11.59
CA GLU A 113 0.45 8.31 10.20
C GLU A 113 -0.75 7.78 9.40
N ASN A 114 -1.70 8.67 9.09
CA ASN A 114 -2.89 8.32 8.32
C ASN A 114 -3.40 9.44 7.42
N VAL A 115 -4.37 9.10 6.56
CA VAL A 115 -4.90 9.99 5.51
C VAL A 115 -5.64 11.23 6.01
N GLN A 116 -5.84 11.40 7.31
CA GLN A 116 -6.34 12.65 7.89
C GLN A 116 -5.26 13.74 7.89
N ASP A 117 -3.98 13.35 7.96
CA ASP A 117 -2.84 14.26 7.83
C ASP A 117 -2.35 14.25 6.36
N PRO A 118 -2.29 15.41 5.67
CA PRO A 118 -1.81 15.51 4.28
C PRO A 118 -0.35 15.07 4.10
N ALA A 119 0.43 14.94 5.18
CA ALA A 119 1.76 14.35 5.17
C ALA A 119 1.76 12.83 4.97
N TYR A 120 0.60 12.17 4.90
CA TYR A 120 0.49 10.73 4.64
C TYR A 120 -0.58 10.41 3.59
N ARG A 121 -0.18 9.57 2.62
CA ARG A 121 -1.05 9.10 1.54
C ARG A 121 -1.87 7.88 1.91
N LEU A 122 -1.40 7.10 2.87
CA LEU A 122 -1.97 5.83 3.31
C LEU A 122 -1.89 5.73 4.83
N THR A 123 -2.86 5.04 5.42
CA THR A 123 -2.90 4.70 6.83
C THR A 123 -1.86 3.62 7.13
N HIS A 124 -0.97 3.92 8.07
CA HIS A 124 0.01 2.97 8.55
C HIS A 124 -0.71 1.90 9.40
N VAL A 125 -0.76 0.67 8.90
CA VAL A 125 -1.10 -0.50 9.71
C VAL A 125 0.22 -1.07 10.24
N ASN A 126 0.39 -1.14 11.55
CA ASN A 126 1.64 -1.51 12.19
C ASN A 126 1.79 -3.03 12.30
N GLU A 127 0.75 -3.69 12.80
CA GLU A 127 0.82 -5.10 13.19
C GLU A 127 -0.54 -5.81 13.11
N PHE A 128 -0.49 -7.08 12.72
CA PHE A 128 -1.55 -8.05 12.99
C PHE A 128 -1.06 -9.09 14.00
N ARG A 129 -1.73 -9.21 15.15
CA ARG A 129 -1.54 -10.32 16.09
C ARG A 129 -2.75 -11.24 16.03
N VAL A 130 -2.55 -12.44 15.52
CA VAL A 130 -3.62 -13.42 15.22
C VAL A 130 -3.18 -14.81 15.71
N PRO A 131 -4.05 -15.85 15.68
CA PRO A 131 -3.67 -17.18 16.17
C PRO A 131 -2.41 -17.78 15.53
N ALA A 132 -2.08 -17.37 14.30
CA ALA A 132 -0.88 -17.79 13.58
C ALA A 132 0.41 -17.05 14.00
N GLY A 133 0.32 -16.01 14.83
CA GLY A 133 1.47 -15.22 15.32
C GLY A 133 1.26 -13.70 15.22
N SER A 134 2.35 -12.97 15.48
CA SER A 134 2.47 -11.52 15.27
C SER A 134 3.15 -11.21 13.95
N PHE A 135 2.62 -10.25 13.21
CA PHE A 135 3.11 -9.86 11.89
C PHE A 135 3.22 -8.35 11.79
N GLY A 136 4.46 -7.85 11.85
CA GLY A 136 4.76 -6.45 11.52
C GLY A 136 4.55 -6.18 10.04
N CYS A 137 3.80 -5.14 9.74
CA CYS A 137 3.42 -4.80 8.37
C CYS A 137 4.43 -3.85 7.75
N ARG A 138 4.73 -4.07 6.48
CA ARG A 138 5.55 -3.17 5.68
C ARG A 138 4.72 -1.95 5.33
N TYR A 139 5.06 -0.83 5.94
CA TYR A 139 4.56 0.48 5.58
C TYR A 139 5.62 1.25 4.79
N VAL A 140 5.15 2.05 3.84
CA VAL A 140 6.00 2.93 3.06
C VAL A 140 5.32 4.29 2.95
N PRO A 141 5.88 5.33 3.57
CA PRO A 141 5.27 6.65 3.56
C PRO A 141 5.21 7.19 2.12
N GLN A 142 4.22 8.03 1.87
CA GLN A 142 4.02 8.72 0.59
C GLN A 142 3.79 7.82 -0.63
N ALA A 143 3.62 6.50 -0.46
CA ALA A 143 3.22 5.62 -1.55
C ALA A 143 1.80 5.97 -2.03
N ALA A 144 1.64 6.13 -3.34
CA ALA A 144 0.33 6.27 -3.99
C ALA A 144 -0.37 4.92 -4.14
N VAL A 145 0.40 3.84 -4.28
CA VAL A 145 -0.11 2.45 -4.25
C VAL A 145 0.83 1.61 -3.39
N LEU A 146 0.24 0.87 -2.46
CA LEU A 146 0.87 -0.26 -1.79
C LEU A 146 0.08 -1.51 -2.22
N ALA A 147 0.75 -2.51 -2.75
CA ALA A 147 0.10 -3.72 -3.23
C ALA A 147 0.93 -4.96 -2.93
N SER A 148 0.28 -6.11 -2.97
CA SER A 148 0.94 -7.40 -2.81
C SER A 148 0.47 -8.40 -3.84
N THR A 149 1.40 -9.21 -4.34
CA THR A 149 1.14 -10.48 -5.03
C THR A 149 1.56 -11.66 -4.13
N ALA A 150 1.39 -12.88 -4.65
CA ALA A 150 1.93 -14.09 -4.01
C ALA A 150 3.46 -14.11 -3.91
N LYS A 151 4.18 -13.29 -4.69
CA LYS A 151 5.65 -13.29 -4.78
C LYS A 151 6.29 -11.96 -4.39
N HIS A 152 5.54 -10.86 -4.49
CA HIS A 152 6.10 -9.52 -4.41
C HIS A 152 5.28 -8.59 -3.52
N SER A 153 5.98 -7.74 -2.77
CA SER A 153 5.47 -6.44 -2.35
C SER A 153 5.67 -5.46 -3.51
N VAL A 154 4.68 -4.61 -3.78
CA VAL A 154 4.69 -3.62 -4.87
C VAL A 154 4.40 -2.24 -4.29
N LEU A 155 5.24 -1.28 -4.66
CA LEU A 155 5.19 0.10 -4.20
C LEU A 155 5.19 1.04 -5.40
N VAL A 156 4.31 2.03 -5.38
CA VAL A 156 4.28 3.09 -6.39
C VAL A 156 4.24 4.45 -5.73
N TRP A 157 5.10 5.35 -6.21
CA TRP A 157 5.07 6.77 -5.86
C TRP A 157 4.73 7.60 -7.10
N GLU A 158 4.03 8.71 -6.89
CA GLU A 158 3.65 9.67 -7.93
C GLU A 158 4.26 11.04 -7.60
N ALA A 159 5.01 11.61 -8.53
CA ALA A 159 5.58 12.96 -8.37
C ALA A 159 5.76 13.62 -9.75
N GLY A 160 5.31 14.87 -9.90
CA GLY A 160 5.54 15.66 -11.13
C GLY A 160 5.03 14.99 -12.41
N GLY A 161 3.89 14.28 -12.36
CA GLY A 161 3.33 13.55 -13.50
C GLY A 161 4.09 12.27 -13.89
N ARG A 162 5.11 11.88 -13.12
CA ARG A 162 5.86 10.64 -13.28
C ARG A 162 5.57 9.68 -12.14
N VAL A 163 5.81 8.39 -12.40
CA VAL A 163 5.65 7.34 -11.38
C VAL A 163 6.92 6.53 -11.21
N THR A 164 7.20 6.17 -9.96
CA THR A 164 8.31 5.29 -9.57
C THR A 164 7.73 4.01 -9.01
N TYR A 165 8.26 2.87 -9.46
CA TYR A 165 7.95 1.54 -8.98
C TYR A 165 9.09 1.02 -8.12
N ALA A 166 8.77 0.34 -7.02
CA ALA A 166 9.68 -0.58 -6.37
C ALA A 166 8.99 -1.89 -6.02
N SER A 167 9.73 -2.99 -6.07
CA SER A 167 9.30 -4.27 -5.50
C SER A 167 10.23 -4.77 -4.42
N ARG A 168 9.71 -5.69 -3.60
CA ARG A 168 10.50 -6.53 -2.71
C ARG A 168 10.01 -7.97 -2.88
N ASN A 169 10.93 -8.90 -3.08
CA ASN A 169 10.56 -10.29 -3.26
C ASN A 169 10.27 -10.92 -1.89
N ARG A 170 9.28 -11.80 -1.82
CA ARG A 170 8.87 -12.46 -0.58
C ARG A 170 9.87 -13.52 -0.11
N ASP A 171 10.69 -14.03 -1.02
CA ASP A 171 11.78 -14.98 -0.75
C ASP A 171 13.05 -14.31 -0.18
N GLY A 172 13.02 -12.99 0.05
CA GLY A 172 14.13 -12.23 0.60
C GLY A 172 15.15 -11.76 -0.43
N THR A 173 15.01 -12.14 -1.70
CA THR A 173 15.88 -11.62 -2.76
C THR A 173 15.57 -10.14 -3.06
N PRO A 174 16.56 -9.36 -3.54
CA PRO A 174 16.34 -7.97 -3.91
C PRO A 174 15.26 -7.85 -5.00
N GLY A 175 14.31 -6.93 -4.80
CA GLY A 175 13.39 -6.54 -5.85
C GLY A 175 14.03 -5.53 -6.81
N VAL A 176 13.20 -4.87 -7.60
CA VAL A 176 13.67 -3.86 -8.57
C VAL A 176 13.05 -2.51 -8.32
N THR A 177 13.81 -1.45 -8.59
CA THR A 177 13.31 -0.07 -8.64
C THR A 177 13.38 0.44 -10.06
N ILE A 178 12.30 1.07 -10.52
CA ILE A 178 12.17 1.62 -11.88
C ILE A 178 11.50 2.99 -11.79
N THR A 179 12.15 4.01 -12.34
CA THR A 179 11.67 5.40 -12.32
C THR A 179 11.17 5.82 -13.71
N GLY A 180 10.55 7.01 -13.79
CA GLY A 180 10.20 7.64 -15.06
C GLY A 180 8.98 7.03 -15.76
N GLY A 181 8.22 6.17 -15.08
CA GLY A 181 7.00 5.58 -15.62
C GLY A 181 5.88 6.60 -15.79
N THR A 182 4.78 6.12 -16.35
CA THR A 182 3.57 6.90 -16.61
C THR A 182 2.36 6.23 -15.97
N ARG A 183 1.41 7.05 -15.52
CA ARG A 183 0.08 6.61 -15.09
C ARG A 183 -0.95 7.02 -16.12
N THR A 184 -1.81 6.10 -16.50
CA THR A 184 -3.00 6.34 -17.31
C THR A 184 -4.22 5.73 -16.64
N THR A 185 -5.41 6.12 -17.10
CA THR A 185 -6.65 5.46 -16.69
C THR A 185 -7.22 4.74 -17.91
N ARG A 186 -7.50 3.45 -17.78
CA ARG A 186 -8.07 2.61 -18.83
C ARG A 186 -9.22 1.79 -18.25
N ASP A 187 -10.39 1.83 -18.90
CA ASP A 187 -11.60 1.11 -18.46
C ASP A 187 -12.01 1.40 -17.00
N GLY A 188 -11.71 2.61 -16.53
CA GLY A 188 -11.95 3.06 -15.16
C GLY A 188 -10.95 2.53 -14.14
N ARG A 189 -9.83 1.93 -14.57
CA ARG A 189 -8.77 1.40 -13.71
C ARG A 189 -7.49 2.19 -13.93
N ALA A 190 -6.69 2.37 -12.88
CA ALA A 190 -5.38 2.99 -13.02
C ALA A 190 -4.39 1.96 -13.57
N GLU A 191 -3.73 2.31 -14.67
CA GLU A 191 -2.64 1.55 -15.26
C GLU A 191 -1.34 2.35 -15.09
N TYR A 192 -0.36 1.73 -14.43
CA TYR A 192 0.98 2.29 -14.28
C TYR A 192 1.94 1.48 -15.14
N ARG A 193 2.76 2.17 -15.92
CA ARG A 193 3.67 1.54 -16.88
C ARG A 193 5.08 2.07 -16.77
N TRP A 194 6.04 1.16 -16.74
CA TRP A 194 7.48 1.45 -16.77
C TRP A 194 8.16 0.63 -17.84
N ASN A 195 9.26 1.14 -18.39
CA ASN A 195 10.08 0.42 -19.36
C ASN A 195 11.52 0.36 -18.86
N ARG A 196 12.15 -0.82 -18.91
CA ARG A 196 13.57 -1.00 -18.57
C ARG A 196 14.16 -2.15 -19.37
N GLY A 197 15.23 -1.89 -20.13
CA GLY A 197 15.97 -2.94 -20.86
C GLY A 197 15.13 -3.72 -21.87
N GLY A 198 14.17 -3.07 -22.54
CA GLY A 198 13.25 -3.72 -23.48
C GLY A 198 12.06 -4.46 -22.84
N TYR A 199 11.96 -4.46 -21.51
CA TYR A 199 10.82 -4.99 -20.77
C TYR A 199 9.86 -3.87 -20.37
N GLY A 200 8.57 -4.11 -20.54
CA GLY A 200 7.49 -3.32 -19.96
C GLY A 200 7.03 -3.93 -18.64
N TYR A 201 6.85 -3.10 -17.63
CA TYR A 201 6.28 -3.47 -16.33
C TYR A 201 4.97 -2.72 -16.21
N VAL A 202 3.88 -3.44 -16.00
CA VAL A 202 2.54 -2.85 -15.94
C VAL A 202 1.84 -3.28 -14.67
N LEU A 203 1.43 -2.32 -13.86
CA LEU A 203 0.56 -2.53 -12.71
C LEU A 203 -0.83 -1.97 -13.04
N VAL A 204 -1.86 -2.78 -12.88
CA VAL A 204 -3.25 -2.34 -13.00
C VAL A 204 -3.91 -2.46 -11.63
N VAL A 205 -4.56 -1.38 -11.17
CA VAL A 205 -5.37 -1.38 -9.95
C VAL A 205 -6.74 -0.74 -10.20
N GLY A 206 -7.78 -1.37 -9.69
CA GLY A 206 -9.15 -0.91 -9.82
C GLY A 206 -9.61 -0.02 -8.66
N PRO A 207 -10.56 0.89 -8.88
CA PRO A 207 -11.22 1.63 -7.81
C PRO A 207 -12.34 0.80 -7.14
N VAL A 208 -13.05 1.42 -6.19
CA VAL A 208 -14.32 0.90 -5.64
C VAL A 208 -15.28 0.55 -6.79
N GLY A 209 -15.95 -0.59 -6.71
CA GLY A 209 -16.89 -1.08 -7.74
C GLY A 209 -16.24 -1.75 -8.95
N ARG A 210 -14.93 -1.58 -9.15
CA ARG A 210 -14.13 -2.30 -10.18
C ARG A 210 -12.85 -2.88 -9.58
N ALA A 211 -12.92 -3.26 -8.31
CA ALA A 211 -11.78 -3.64 -7.52
C ALA A 211 -11.06 -4.85 -8.13
N GLY A 212 -9.74 -4.80 -8.05
CA GLY A 212 -8.83 -5.86 -8.44
C GLY A 212 -7.64 -5.34 -9.19
N GLY A 213 -6.64 -6.19 -9.37
CA GLY A 213 -5.41 -5.77 -10.01
C GLY A 213 -4.51 -6.92 -10.41
N GLU A 214 -3.55 -6.57 -11.25
CA GLU A 214 -2.48 -7.47 -11.67
C GLU A 214 -1.18 -6.70 -11.85
N LEU A 215 -0.07 -7.39 -11.62
CA LEU A 215 1.25 -7.00 -12.07
C LEU A 215 1.62 -7.89 -13.26
N ARG A 216 2.04 -7.29 -14.36
CA ARG A 216 2.54 -8.03 -15.53
C ARG A 216 3.87 -7.49 -16.02
N VAL A 217 4.67 -8.37 -16.58
CA VAL A 217 5.90 -8.05 -17.31
C VAL A 217 5.72 -8.47 -18.74
N GLU A 218 6.05 -7.59 -19.68
CA GLU A 218 5.88 -7.78 -21.11
C GLU A 218 7.17 -7.47 -21.87
N ARG A 219 7.35 -8.08 -23.04
CA ARG A 219 8.46 -7.79 -23.95
C ARG A 219 7.98 -7.99 -25.38
N ALA A 220 8.23 -7.00 -26.25
CA ALA A 220 7.80 -7.02 -27.65
C ALA A 220 6.31 -7.38 -27.85
N GLY A 221 5.43 -6.83 -27.01
CA GLY A 221 3.98 -7.07 -27.07
C GLY A 221 3.51 -8.39 -26.45
N ARG A 222 4.42 -9.27 -26.01
CA ARG A 222 4.07 -10.53 -25.34
C ARG A 222 4.16 -10.40 -23.82
N VAL A 223 3.13 -10.86 -23.12
CA VAL A 223 3.17 -11.00 -21.65
C VAL A 223 4.09 -12.18 -21.29
N LEU A 224 5.15 -11.90 -20.54
CA LEU A 224 6.11 -12.88 -20.04
C LEU A 224 5.74 -13.40 -18.65
N SER A 225 5.20 -12.53 -17.80
CA SER A 225 4.73 -12.86 -16.46
C SER A 225 3.46 -12.10 -16.13
N ARG A 226 2.57 -12.75 -15.37
CA ARG A 226 1.36 -12.14 -14.81
C ARG A 226 1.14 -12.66 -13.41
N GLU A 227 0.90 -11.75 -12.48
CA GLU A 227 0.60 -12.04 -11.10
C GLU A 227 -0.66 -11.28 -10.68
N SER A 228 -1.66 -12.01 -10.19
CA SER A 228 -2.81 -11.37 -9.55
C SER A 228 -2.38 -10.70 -8.25
N LEU A 229 -2.93 -9.53 -7.98
CA LEU A 229 -2.81 -8.92 -6.66
C LEU A 229 -3.62 -9.74 -5.66
N LEU A 230 -3.13 -9.81 -4.43
CA LEU A 230 -3.81 -10.41 -3.27
C LEU A 230 -4.51 -9.35 -2.44
N ALA A 231 -3.85 -8.20 -2.25
CA ALA A 231 -4.38 -7.03 -1.59
C ALA A 231 -3.67 -5.76 -2.09
N TYR A 232 -4.33 -4.62 -1.99
CA TYR A 232 -3.74 -3.32 -2.29
C TYR A 232 -4.50 -2.18 -1.59
N SER A 233 -3.77 -1.11 -1.30
CA SER A 233 -4.29 0.23 -1.03
C SER A 233 -3.96 1.15 -2.20
N VAL A 234 -4.90 2.00 -2.60
CA VAL A 234 -4.69 3.10 -3.54
C VAL A 234 -5.03 4.42 -2.86
N SER A 235 -4.16 5.41 -3.05
CA SER A 235 -4.29 6.77 -2.53
C SER A 235 -4.49 7.77 -3.68
N THR A 236 -5.60 8.49 -3.64
CA THR A 236 -5.89 9.57 -4.59
C THR A 236 -5.95 10.91 -3.88
N PRO A 237 -5.51 12.02 -4.51
CA PRO A 237 -5.78 13.36 -3.99
C PRO A 237 -7.28 13.57 -3.76
N ARG A 238 -7.63 14.35 -2.73
CA ARG A 238 -9.00 14.85 -2.55
C ARG A 238 -9.27 16.06 -3.43
#